data_AF-I3W604-F1
#
_entry.id   AF-I3W604-F1
#
_cell.length_a   1.000
_cell.length_b   1.000
_cell.length_c   1.000
_cell.angle_alpha   90.00
_cell.angle_beta   90.00
_cell.angle_gamma   90.00
#
_symmetry.space_group_name_H-M   'P 1'
#
loop_
_entity.id
_entity.type
_entity.pdbx_description
1 polymer ?
#
loop_
_entity_poly.entity_id
_entity_poly.type
_entity_poly.pdbx_seq_one_letter_code
_entity_poly.pdbx_strand_id
1 'polypeptide(L)'
;EENWARYFQISAESAPVQPKQVAALKRYGIASQPLNKSMKKAFSQGWHTVSDTDHRFARWNIALLSPEAEGDFRQEANTLGFNVEIDPLEPTSMPVKRISMGRFAHEAAVCSAPIAGEPIAFYMGCDSRNEYIYKFVSEARWDPQDVGGGTRAGDKYLNEGRLYAAKFNADGSGEWLALDFQDPRIRGFEGYRFSNQADV
;
A
#
# COMPACT_ATOMS: atom_id res chain seq x y z
N GLU A 1 7.03 2.75 -2.68
CA GLU A 1 7.15 3.40 -1.35
C GLU A 1 7.40 2.30 -0.32
N GLU A 2 8.50 2.35 0.44
CA GLU A 2 8.97 1.21 1.25
C GLU A 2 8.75 1.44 2.77
N ASN A 3 9.66 2.13 3.47
CA ASN A 3 9.62 2.35 4.92
C ASN A 3 8.67 3.47 5.41
N TRP A 4 7.49 3.61 4.78
CA TRP A 4 6.54 4.70 5.02
C TRP A 4 5.81 4.60 6.38
N ALA A 5 5.68 3.40 6.96
CA ALA A 5 4.97 3.20 8.23
C ALA A 5 5.59 3.97 9.42
N ARG A 6 6.91 4.25 9.33
CA ARG A 6 7.69 4.91 10.38
C ARG A 6 7.44 6.41 10.52
N TYR A 7 6.59 7.00 9.69
CA TYR A 7 6.30 8.45 9.77
C TYR A 7 5.02 8.75 10.57
N PHE A 8 4.12 7.78 10.72
CA PHE A 8 2.81 7.98 11.32
C PHE A 8 2.77 7.72 12.82
N GLN A 9 2.00 8.54 13.53
CA GLN A 9 1.79 8.42 14.98
C GLN A 9 0.33 8.68 15.34
N ILE A 10 -0.11 8.14 16.48
CA ILE A 10 -1.34 8.56 17.16
C ILE A 10 -0.92 9.39 18.36
N SER A 11 -1.33 10.67 18.40
CA SER A 11 -1.06 11.58 19.51
C SER A 11 -1.54 11.04 20.86
N ALA A 12 -0.92 11.50 21.95
CA ALA A 12 -1.33 11.12 23.30
C ALA A 12 -2.75 11.59 23.61
N GLU A 13 -3.43 10.89 24.53
CA GLU A 13 -4.78 11.25 25.03
C GLU A 13 -5.87 11.30 23.95
N SER A 14 -5.59 10.83 22.73
CA SER A 14 -6.58 10.68 21.68
C SER A 14 -7.51 9.49 21.92
N ALA A 15 -8.70 9.53 21.31
CA ALA A 15 -9.66 8.46 21.40
C ALA A 15 -9.09 7.12 20.86
N PRO A 16 -9.56 5.97 21.38
CA PRO A 16 -9.17 4.66 20.87
C PRO A 16 -9.50 4.51 19.37
N VAL A 17 -8.58 3.91 18.62
CA VAL A 17 -8.77 3.58 17.21
C VAL A 17 -9.69 2.35 17.10
N GLN A 18 -10.53 2.31 16.06
CA GLN A 18 -11.46 1.19 15.84
C GLN A 18 -10.71 -0.15 15.69
N PRO A 19 -11.26 -1.29 16.19
CA PRO A 19 -10.58 -2.58 16.16
C PRO A 19 -10.09 -3.04 14.78
N LYS A 20 -10.90 -2.85 13.72
CA LYS A 20 -10.51 -3.18 12.34
C LYS A 20 -9.25 -2.41 11.92
N GLN A 21 -9.22 -1.11 12.22
CA GLN A 21 -8.07 -0.26 11.88
C GLN A 21 -6.85 -0.62 12.75
N VAL A 22 -7.02 -0.92 14.04
CA VAL A 22 -5.92 -1.41 14.89
C VAL A 22 -5.28 -2.68 14.32
N ALA A 23 -6.08 -3.64 13.81
CA ALA A 23 -5.56 -4.85 13.19
C ALA A 23 -4.69 -4.54 11.96
N ALA A 24 -5.15 -3.65 11.06
CA ALA A 24 -4.36 -3.20 9.92
C ALA A 24 -3.09 -2.46 10.36
N LEU A 25 -3.19 -1.45 11.23
CA LEU A 25 -2.05 -0.67 11.70
C LEU A 25 -0.96 -1.57 12.30
N LYS A 26 -1.34 -2.58 13.08
CA LYS A 26 -0.40 -3.58 13.62
C LYS A 26 0.29 -4.37 12.51
N ARG A 27 -0.45 -4.87 11.51
CA ARG A 27 0.12 -5.64 10.40
C ARG A 27 1.14 -4.83 9.59
N TYR A 28 0.85 -3.57 9.32
CA TYR A 28 1.73 -2.67 8.58
C TYR A 28 2.87 -2.07 9.42
N GLY A 29 2.95 -2.39 10.71
CA GLY A 29 3.96 -1.80 11.59
C GLY A 29 3.79 -0.29 11.73
N ILE A 30 2.56 0.19 11.89
CA ILE A 30 2.25 1.59 12.20
C ILE A 30 1.90 1.70 13.68
N ALA A 31 2.06 2.89 14.28
CA ALA A 31 1.52 3.17 15.60
C ALA A 31 0.03 2.80 15.66
N SER A 32 -0.32 1.84 16.51
CA SER A 32 -1.68 1.29 16.65
C SER A 32 -2.37 1.67 17.96
N GLN A 33 -1.70 2.48 18.78
CA GLN A 33 -2.21 3.03 20.03
C GLN A 33 -1.69 4.48 20.24
N PRO A 34 -2.44 5.32 20.97
CA PRO A 34 -1.98 6.63 21.40
C PRO A 34 -0.62 6.60 22.10
N LEU A 35 0.18 7.66 21.93
CA LEU A 35 1.42 7.82 22.68
C LEU A 35 1.15 7.81 24.18
N ASN A 36 1.92 7.00 24.91
CA ASN A 36 2.04 7.15 26.35
C ASN A 36 3.01 8.32 26.63
N LYS A 37 2.54 9.36 27.35
CA LYS A 37 3.32 10.57 27.67
C LYS A 37 4.62 10.29 28.44
N SER A 38 4.73 9.15 29.10
CA SER A 38 5.96 8.73 29.80
C SER A 38 7.01 8.09 28.88
N MET A 39 6.69 7.82 27.62
CA MET A 39 7.66 7.25 26.67
C MET A 39 8.71 8.28 26.27
N LYS A 40 9.98 7.88 26.34
CA LYS A 40 11.12 8.72 25.90
C LYS A 40 11.43 8.61 24.40
N LYS A 41 10.80 7.65 23.70
CA LYS A 41 10.97 7.41 22.28
C LYS A 41 9.64 7.00 21.66
N ALA A 42 9.20 7.73 20.64
CA ALA A 42 8.05 7.37 19.83
C ALA A 42 8.43 6.29 18.80
N PHE A 43 7.42 5.61 18.25
CA PHE A 43 7.61 4.66 17.17
C PHE A 43 8.00 5.36 15.86
N SER A 44 7.47 6.57 15.64
CA SER A 44 7.62 7.34 14.42
C SER A 44 8.79 8.33 14.44
N GLN A 45 9.06 8.95 13.28
CA GLN A 45 10.05 10.02 13.12
C GLN A 45 9.66 11.37 13.76
N GLY A 46 8.49 11.47 14.39
CA GLY A 46 8.08 12.68 15.12
C GLY A 46 7.59 13.85 14.25
N TRP A 47 7.39 13.68 12.94
CA TRP A 47 6.99 14.79 12.05
C TRP A 47 5.67 15.47 12.44
N HIS A 48 4.76 14.72 13.05
CA HIS A 48 3.50 15.22 13.61
C HIS A 48 3.67 16.22 14.76
N THR A 49 4.85 16.34 15.37
CA THR A 49 5.07 17.27 16.50
C THR A 49 5.47 18.67 16.06
N VAL A 50 5.70 18.90 14.77
CA VAL A 50 6.19 20.19 14.26
C VAL A 50 5.08 21.24 14.23
N SER A 51 3.88 20.85 13.81
CA SER A 51 2.70 21.72 13.78
C SER A 51 1.42 20.88 13.68
N ASP A 52 0.39 21.31 14.39
CA ASP A 52 -0.98 20.76 14.36
C ASP A 52 -1.90 21.47 13.35
N THR A 53 -1.48 22.60 12.80
CA THR A 53 -2.26 23.43 11.86
C THR A 53 -1.67 23.44 10.44
N ASP A 54 -0.38 23.20 10.28
CA ASP A 54 0.25 23.03 8.96
C ASP A 54 0.10 21.57 8.50
N HIS A 55 -0.73 21.35 7.47
CA HIS A 55 -1.04 20.02 6.95
C HIS A 55 0.19 19.26 6.44
N ARG A 56 1.31 19.93 6.12
CA ARG A 56 2.56 19.24 5.78
C ARG A 56 3.08 18.37 6.93
N PHE A 57 2.76 18.76 8.16
CA PHE A 57 3.18 18.10 9.40
C PHE A 57 2.01 17.43 10.13
N ALA A 58 0.85 18.08 10.21
CA ALA A 58 -0.32 17.57 10.93
C ALA A 58 -0.79 16.22 10.37
N ARG A 59 -0.62 15.97 9.07
CA ARG A 59 -1.02 14.73 8.40
C ARG A 59 -0.37 13.45 8.91
N TRP A 60 0.77 13.58 9.60
CA TRP A 60 1.46 12.43 10.18
C TRP A 60 0.85 12.00 11.52
N ASN A 61 -0.11 12.75 12.07
CA ASN A 61 -0.95 12.35 13.19
C ASN A 61 -2.23 11.68 12.69
N ILE A 62 -2.34 10.37 12.85
CA ILE A 62 -3.52 9.58 12.45
C ILE A 62 -4.51 9.37 13.62
N ALA A 63 -4.42 10.20 14.65
CA ALA A 63 -5.38 10.19 15.75
C ALA A 63 -6.80 10.58 15.30
N LEU A 64 -7.78 10.01 15.99
CA LEU A 64 -9.18 10.42 15.88
C LEU A 64 -9.37 11.71 16.66
N LEU A 65 -9.39 12.86 15.96
CA LEU A 65 -9.48 14.20 16.56
C LEU A 65 -10.82 14.88 16.33
N SER A 66 -11.60 14.38 15.36
CA SER A 66 -12.94 14.87 15.03
C SER A 66 -13.92 13.69 14.89
N PRO A 67 -15.23 13.87 15.12
CA PRO A 67 -16.22 12.88 14.74
C PRO A 67 -16.20 12.60 13.22
N GLU A 68 -16.05 13.65 12.41
CA GLU A 68 -16.05 13.65 10.95
C GLU A 68 -14.68 13.29 10.38
N ALA A 69 -14.64 12.51 9.30
CA ALA A 69 -13.39 12.01 8.74
C ALA A 69 -12.54 13.12 8.10
N GLU A 70 -13.17 14.21 7.66
CA GLU A 70 -12.54 15.38 7.06
C GLU A 70 -11.85 16.28 8.10
N GLY A 71 -12.18 16.11 9.38
CA GLY A 71 -11.63 16.90 10.47
C GLY A 71 -10.28 16.40 11.00
N ASP A 72 -9.76 15.28 10.48
CA ASP A 72 -8.44 14.76 10.84
C ASP A 72 -7.81 13.91 9.72
N PHE A 73 -6.66 13.30 10.03
CA PHE A 73 -5.86 12.53 9.08
C PHE A 73 -5.86 11.04 9.39
N ARG A 74 -6.91 10.50 10.02
CA ARG A 74 -6.97 9.09 10.45
C ARG A 74 -6.72 8.08 9.32
N GLN A 75 -6.94 8.47 8.07
CA GLN A 75 -6.74 7.63 6.88
C GLN A 75 -5.46 7.95 6.09
N GLU A 76 -4.67 8.96 6.46
CA GLU A 76 -3.51 9.39 5.66
C GLU A 76 -2.54 8.24 5.42
N ALA A 77 -2.30 7.39 6.43
CA ALA A 77 -1.43 6.23 6.30
C ALA A 77 -1.88 5.25 5.22
N ASN A 78 -3.17 5.16 4.91
CA ASN A 78 -3.71 4.28 3.85
C ASN A 78 -3.42 4.81 2.45
N THR A 79 -2.94 6.05 2.32
CA THR A 79 -2.57 6.65 1.04
C THR A 79 -1.10 6.40 0.66
N LEU A 80 -0.32 5.77 1.53
CA LEU A 80 1.10 5.45 1.34
C LEU A 80 1.32 3.94 1.26
N GLY A 81 2.44 3.53 0.68
CA GLY A 81 2.84 2.13 0.50
C GLY A 81 2.53 1.57 -0.87
N PHE A 82 2.51 2.41 -1.90
CA PHE A 82 2.22 2.01 -3.28
C PHE A 82 3.46 2.13 -4.17
N ASN A 83 3.40 1.45 -5.31
CA ASN A 83 4.24 1.82 -6.45
C ASN A 83 3.69 3.12 -7.06
N VAL A 84 4.61 4.02 -7.39
CA VAL A 84 4.30 5.32 -7.98
C VAL A 84 4.94 5.38 -9.35
N GLU A 85 4.12 5.52 -10.39
CA GLU A 85 4.60 5.74 -11.75
C GLU A 85 4.87 7.23 -11.97
N ILE A 86 6.01 7.51 -12.60
CA ILE A 86 6.46 8.85 -12.93
C ILE A 86 6.90 8.80 -14.39
N ASP A 87 6.44 9.75 -15.20
CA ASP A 87 6.94 9.94 -16.55
C ASP A 87 8.10 10.94 -16.52
N PRO A 88 9.36 10.49 -16.69
CA PRO A 88 10.52 11.38 -16.65
C PRO A 88 10.62 12.27 -17.91
N LEU A 89 9.89 11.96 -18.98
CA LEU A 89 9.88 12.74 -20.22
C LEU A 89 8.79 13.83 -20.22
N GLU A 90 7.80 13.73 -19.33
CA GLU A 90 6.77 14.74 -19.13
C GLU A 90 6.83 15.30 -17.69
N PRO A 91 7.72 16.28 -17.42
CA PRO A 91 7.98 16.77 -16.07
C PRO A 91 6.81 17.51 -15.42
N THR A 92 5.79 17.88 -16.20
CA THR A 92 4.56 18.48 -15.66
C THR A 92 3.46 17.44 -15.36
N SER A 93 3.68 16.18 -15.73
CA SER A 93 2.75 15.10 -15.42
C SER A 93 2.64 14.88 -13.92
N MET A 94 1.44 14.52 -13.47
CA MET A 94 1.21 14.11 -12.10
C MET A 94 1.61 12.64 -11.93
N PRO A 95 2.47 12.30 -10.97
CA PRO A 95 2.76 10.92 -10.62
C PRO A 95 1.49 10.15 -10.23
N VAL A 96 1.43 8.86 -10.56
CA VAL A 96 0.24 8.04 -10.33
C VAL A 96 0.55 6.89 -9.38
N LYS A 97 -0.24 6.75 -8.30
CA LYS A 97 -0.17 5.59 -7.42
C LYS A 97 -0.92 4.41 -8.04
N ARG A 98 -0.23 3.31 -8.31
CA ARG A 98 -0.80 2.11 -8.93
C ARG A 98 -1.36 1.17 -7.87
N ILE A 99 -2.60 1.47 -7.42
CA ILE A 99 -3.24 0.77 -6.29
C ILE A 99 -3.52 -0.71 -6.56
N SER A 100 -3.74 -1.09 -7.82
CA SER A 100 -3.95 -2.48 -8.27
C SER A 100 -2.76 -3.39 -7.98
N MET A 101 -1.56 -2.82 -7.81
CA MET A 101 -0.32 -3.51 -7.49
C MET A 101 -0.17 -3.79 -5.98
N GLY A 102 -1.17 -3.41 -5.19
CA GLY A 102 -1.22 -3.66 -3.76
C GLY A 102 -0.45 -2.64 -2.91
N ARG A 103 -0.77 -2.62 -1.62
CA ARG A 103 -0.16 -1.74 -0.62
C ARG A 103 0.71 -2.54 0.34
N PHE A 104 2.01 -2.24 0.40
CA PHE A 104 2.97 -2.84 1.33
C PHE A 104 4.30 -2.05 1.33
N ALA A 105 5.35 -2.56 1.98
CA ALA A 105 6.69 -1.96 1.96
C ALA A 105 7.42 -2.36 0.67
N HIS A 106 7.04 -1.77 -0.47
CA HIS A 106 7.61 -2.10 -1.79
C HIS A 106 9.09 -1.74 -1.87
N GLU A 107 9.95 -2.74 -2.06
CA GLU A 107 11.38 -2.54 -2.32
C GLU A 107 11.66 -2.14 -3.78
N ALA A 108 11.09 -2.92 -4.70
CA ALA A 108 11.20 -2.71 -6.15
C ALA A 108 9.98 -3.28 -6.87
N ALA A 109 9.78 -2.85 -8.12
CA ALA A 109 8.81 -3.41 -9.06
C ALA A 109 9.55 -3.84 -10.34
N VAL A 110 9.73 -5.14 -10.52
CA VAL A 110 10.50 -5.71 -11.63
C VAL A 110 9.53 -6.14 -12.73
N CYS A 111 9.56 -5.46 -13.88
CA CYS A 111 8.72 -5.77 -15.02
C CYS A 111 9.22 -7.03 -15.75
N SER A 112 8.29 -7.89 -16.17
CA SER A 112 8.58 -9.00 -17.09
C SER A 112 9.01 -8.49 -18.46
N ALA A 113 9.69 -9.33 -19.25
CA ALA A 113 9.89 -9.04 -20.66
C ALA A 113 8.53 -8.85 -21.36
N PRO A 114 8.29 -7.72 -22.03
CA PRO A 114 7.02 -7.49 -22.73
C PRO A 114 6.99 -8.32 -24.01
N ILE A 115 5.94 -9.14 -24.16
CA ILE A 115 5.70 -9.99 -25.34
C ILE A 115 4.41 -9.53 -25.99
N ALA A 116 4.45 -9.22 -27.29
CA ALA A 116 3.28 -8.71 -28.01
C ALA A 116 2.10 -9.68 -27.89
N GLY A 117 0.93 -9.16 -27.52
CA GLY A 117 -0.27 -9.95 -27.32
C GLY A 117 -0.35 -10.69 -25.97
N GLU A 118 0.64 -10.60 -25.09
CA GLU A 118 0.62 -11.19 -23.75
C GLU A 118 0.43 -10.14 -22.64
N PRO A 119 -0.15 -10.50 -21.49
CA PRO A 119 -0.14 -9.64 -20.31
C PRO A 119 1.27 -9.26 -19.85
N ILE A 120 1.39 -8.10 -19.21
CA ILE A 120 2.64 -7.67 -18.54
C ILE A 120 2.55 -8.06 -17.08
N ALA A 121 3.64 -8.60 -16.53
CA ALA A 121 3.76 -8.90 -15.11
C ALA A 121 4.76 -7.99 -14.41
N PHE A 122 4.50 -7.67 -13.16
CA PHE A 122 5.42 -6.98 -12.26
C PHE A 122 5.64 -7.81 -11.00
N TYR A 123 6.89 -8.13 -10.71
CA TYR A 123 7.29 -8.86 -9.50
C TYR A 123 7.76 -7.86 -8.44
N MET A 124 7.25 -8.00 -7.21
CA MET A 124 7.44 -7.02 -6.14
C MET A 124 7.78 -7.72 -4.83
N GLY A 125 8.75 -7.20 -4.09
CA GLY A 125 9.07 -7.66 -2.73
C GLY A 125 8.50 -6.72 -1.68
N CYS A 126 8.07 -7.28 -0.54
CA CYS A 126 7.80 -6.52 0.67
C CYS A 126 9.01 -6.61 1.61
N ASP A 127 9.79 -5.54 1.76
CA ASP A 127 10.98 -5.55 2.63
C ASP A 127 10.60 -5.39 4.10
N SER A 128 10.14 -6.49 4.68
CA SER A 128 9.90 -6.63 6.10
C SER A 128 10.07 -8.09 6.49
N ARG A 129 10.56 -8.34 7.71
CA ARG A 129 10.82 -9.71 8.18
C ARG A 129 9.53 -10.53 8.16
N ASN A 130 9.60 -11.70 7.51
CA ASN A 130 8.50 -12.64 7.33
C ASN A 130 7.31 -12.10 6.51
N GLU A 131 7.54 -11.11 5.65
CA GLU A 131 6.57 -10.69 4.62
C GLU A 131 6.83 -11.41 3.28
N TYR A 132 6.03 -11.09 2.26
CA TYR A 132 5.87 -11.94 1.08
C TYR A 132 6.45 -11.33 -0.21
N ILE A 133 6.52 -12.18 -1.24
CA ILE A 133 6.80 -11.80 -2.63
C ILE A 133 5.47 -11.77 -3.38
N TYR A 134 5.27 -10.73 -4.17
CA TYR A 134 4.05 -10.47 -4.92
C TYR A 134 4.30 -10.43 -6.42
N LYS A 135 3.25 -10.69 -7.18
CA LYS A 135 3.21 -10.54 -8.63
C LYS A 135 1.91 -9.86 -9.02
N PHE A 136 1.98 -8.76 -9.75
CA PHE A 136 0.84 -8.19 -10.46
C PHE A 136 0.87 -8.65 -11.92
N VAL A 137 -0.29 -8.94 -12.52
CA VAL A 137 -0.44 -9.27 -13.94
C VAL A 137 -1.54 -8.40 -14.52
N SER A 138 -1.25 -7.64 -15.57
CA SER A 138 -2.21 -6.76 -16.23
C SER A 138 -3.40 -7.53 -16.82
N GLU A 139 -4.58 -6.92 -16.83
CA GLU A 139 -5.72 -7.44 -17.59
C GLU A 139 -5.51 -7.21 -19.10
N ALA A 140 -4.98 -6.04 -19.47
CA ALA A 140 -4.66 -5.70 -20.85
C ALA A 140 -3.45 -6.50 -21.36
N ARG A 141 -3.47 -6.81 -22.66
CA ARG A 141 -2.36 -7.45 -23.40
C ARG A 141 -1.44 -6.40 -24.02
N TRP A 142 -0.13 -6.63 -23.93
CA TRP A 142 0.90 -5.71 -24.41
C TRP A 142 0.79 -5.48 -25.91
N ASP A 143 0.87 -4.21 -26.30
CA ASP A 143 0.92 -3.75 -27.68
C ASP A 143 2.22 -2.95 -27.87
N PRO A 144 3.14 -3.39 -28.75
CA PRO A 144 4.36 -2.64 -29.06
C PRO A 144 4.13 -1.20 -29.53
N GLN A 145 2.92 -0.85 -30.00
CA GLN A 145 2.57 0.53 -30.37
C GLN A 145 2.45 1.47 -29.18
N ASP A 146 2.32 0.96 -27.95
CA ASP A 146 2.22 1.80 -26.74
C ASP A 146 3.58 2.24 -26.18
N VAL A 147 4.69 1.83 -26.81
CA VAL A 147 6.03 2.31 -26.45
C VAL A 147 6.08 3.83 -26.57
N GLY A 148 6.55 4.50 -25.52
CA GLY A 148 6.59 5.96 -25.46
C GLY A 148 5.24 6.62 -25.15
N GLY A 149 4.20 5.84 -24.83
CA GLY A 149 2.89 6.37 -24.44
C GLY A 149 2.83 7.03 -23.05
N GLY A 150 3.92 6.97 -22.28
CA GLY A 150 4.05 7.56 -20.95
C GLY A 150 3.04 6.97 -19.96
N THR A 151 2.62 7.78 -18.97
CA THR A 151 1.64 7.39 -17.94
C THR A 151 0.31 6.89 -18.52
N ARG A 152 -0.08 7.34 -19.73
CA ARG A 152 -1.29 6.85 -20.41
C ARG A 152 -1.17 5.40 -20.86
N ALA A 153 0.02 4.96 -21.29
CA ALA A 153 0.28 3.52 -21.48
C ALA A 153 0.26 2.81 -20.12
N GLY A 154 0.85 3.42 -19.09
CA GLY A 154 0.72 2.95 -17.70
C GLY A 154 -0.73 2.72 -17.27
N ASP A 155 -1.65 3.64 -17.57
CA ASP A 155 -3.07 3.51 -17.22
C ASP A 155 -3.71 2.27 -17.84
N LYS A 156 -3.38 1.96 -19.10
CA LYS A 156 -3.87 0.77 -19.81
C LYS A 156 -3.43 -0.52 -19.13
N TYR A 157 -2.19 -0.58 -18.63
CA TYR A 157 -1.57 -1.81 -18.15
C TYR A 157 -1.57 -1.98 -16.63
N LEU A 158 -1.63 -0.88 -15.87
CA LEU A 158 -1.38 -0.87 -14.43
C LEU A 158 -2.61 -0.46 -13.61
N ASN A 159 -3.72 -0.05 -14.21
CA ASN A 159 -4.94 0.22 -13.44
C ASN A 159 -5.78 -1.05 -13.19
N GLU A 160 -5.75 -2.00 -14.12
CA GLU A 160 -6.58 -3.20 -14.07
C GLU A 160 -5.74 -4.46 -14.24
N GLY A 161 -5.98 -5.45 -13.40
CA GLY A 161 -5.23 -6.70 -13.41
C GLY A 161 -5.47 -7.54 -12.16
N ARG A 162 -4.58 -8.50 -11.92
CA ARG A 162 -4.67 -9.44 -10.80
C ARG A 162 -3.39 -9.42 -10.00
N LEU A 163 -3.52 -9.26 -8.68
CA LEU A 163 -2.43 -9.36 -7.74
C LEU A 163 -2.35 -10.78 -7.16
N TYR A 164 -1.12 -11.26 -6.98
CA TYR A 164 -0.83 -12.59 -6.45
C TYR A 164 0.24 -12.51 -5.37
N ALA A 165 0.20 -13.44 -4.40
CA ALA A 165 1.28 -13.71 -3.46
C ALA A 165 1.95 -15.05 -3.79
N ALA A 166 3.27 -15.14 -3.63
CA ALA A 166 4.02 -16.38 -3.82
C ALA A 166 3.85 -17.32 -2.63
N LYS A 167 3.67 -18.61 -2.91
CA LYS A 167 3.84 -19.69 -1.93
C LYS A 167 4.92 -20.65 -2.44
N PHE A 168 5.89 -20.92 -1.59
CA PHE A 168 6.97 -21.88 -1.87
C PHE A 168 6.69 -23.18 -1.12
N ASN A 169 6.76 -24.30 -1.84
CA ASN A 169 6.56 -25.63 -1.29
C ASN A 169 7.89 -26.26 -0.92
N ALA A 170 7.86 -27.24 -0.01
CA ALA A 170 9.07 -27.91 0.48
C ALA A 170 9.80 -28.74 -0.60
N ASP A 171 9.11 -29.09 -1.69
CA ASP A 171 9.68 -29.83 -2.83
C ASP A 171 10.40 -28.94 -3.85
N GLY A 172 10.51 -27.63 -3.57
CA GLY A 172 11.13 -26.64 -4.45
C GLY A 172 10.19 -26.08 -5.52
N SER A 173 8.95 -26.58 -5.62
CA SER A 173 7.91 -25.95 -6.43
C SER A 173 7.35 -24.69 -5.75
N GLY A 174 6.60 -23.90 -6.52
CA GLY A 174 5.87 -22.77 -5.98
C GLY A 174 4.61 -22.49 -6.77
N GLU A 175 3.71 -21.74 -6.16
CA GLU A 175 2.45 -21.31 -6.76
C GLU A 175 2.20 -19.83 -6.50
N TRP A 176 1.46 -19.20 -7.42
CA TRP A 176 0.98 -17.83 -7.29
C TRP A 176 -0.47 -17.87 -6.82
N LEU A 177 -0.73 -17.42 -5.60
CA LEU A 177 -2.04 -17.37 -4.99
C LEU A 177 -2.70 -16.02 -5.30
N ALA A 178 -3.84 -16.02 -6.00
CA ALA A 178 -4.56 -14.79 -6.32
C ALA A 178 -5.10 -14.12 -5.05
N LEU A 179 -4.96 -12.79 -4.98
CA LEU A 179 -5.50 -11.96 -3.91
C LEU A 179 -6.83 -11.35 -4.38
N ASP A 180 -7.87 -12.17 -4.36
CA ASP A 180 -9.21 -11.86 -4.88
C ASP A 180 -10.24 -11.89 -3.74
N PHE A 181 -11.04 -10.84 -3.61
CA PHE A 181 -12.11 -10.77 -2.63
C PHE A 181 -13.17 -11.89 -2.78
N GLN A 182 -13.33 -12.48 -3.96
CA GLN A 182 -14.21 -13.62 -4.17
C GLN A 182 -13.65 -14.92 -3.58
N ASP A 183 -12.37 -14.97 -3.22
CA ASP A 183 -11.79 -16.12 -2.55
C ASP A 183 -12.35 -16.23 -1.11
N PRO A 184 -13.02 -17.34 -0.74
CA PRO A 184 -13.59 -17.51 0.59
C PRO A 184 -12.54 -17.49 1.70
N ARG A 185 -11.28 -17.83 1.41
CA ARG A 185 -10.17 -17.77 2.36
C ARG A 185 -9.81 -16.33 2.73
N ILE A 186 -9.97 -15.39 1.79
CA ILE A 186 -9.74 -13.96 2.00
C ILE A 186 -10.97 -13.33 2.64
N ARG A 187 -12.15 -13.51 2.04
CA ARG A 187 -13.41 -12.93 2.55
C ARG A 187 -13.77 -13.41 3.96
N GLY A 188 -13.41 -14.65 4.30
CA GLY A 188 -13.65 -15.28 5.59
C GLY A 188 -12.53 -15.13 6.62
N PHE A 189 -11.47 -14.34 6.35
CA PHE A 189 -10.34 -14.23 7.26
C PHE A 189 -10.73 -13.53 8.58
N GLU A 190 -10.64 -14.26 9.70
CA GLU A 190 -11.09 -13.74 11.00
C GLU A 190 -10.22 -12.58 11.53
N GLY A 191 -8.93 -12.55 11.18
CA GLY A 191 -7.99 -11.54 11.68
C GLY A 191 -8.20 -10.14 11.09
N TYR A 192 -8.86 -10.04 9.93
CA TYR A 192 -9.20 -8.77 9.29
C TYR A 192 -10.37 -8.95 8.33
N ARG A 193 -11.45 -8.19 8.52
CA ARG A 193 -12.64 -8.26 7.67
C ARG A 193 -12.49 -7.35 6.44
N PHE A 194 -12.23 -7.97 5.30
CA PHE A 194 -12.30 -7.33 3.98
C PHE A 194 -13.76 -7.09 3.57
N SER A 195 -14.07 -5.91 3.04
CA SER A 195 -15.42 -5.56 2.57
C SER A 195 -15.58 -5.65 1.05
N ASN A 196 -14.49 -5.48 0.29
CA ASN A 196 -14.44 -5.47 -1.16
C ASN A 196 -12.98 -5.63 -1.63
N GLN A 197 -12.74 -5.59 -2.95
CA GLN A 197 -11.40 -5.73 -3.53
C GLN A 197 -10.45 -4.57 -3.17
N ALA A 198 -10.96 -3.38 -2.85
CA ALA A 198 -10.10 -2.26 -2.45
C ALA A 198 -9.55 -2.44 -1.01
N ASP A 199 -10.25 -3.20 -0.17
CA ASP A 199 -9.73 -3.59 1.15
C ASP A 199 -8.64 -4.67 1.06
N VAL A 200 -8.66 -5.52 0.01
CA VAL A 200 -7.75 -6.68 -0.20
C VAL A 200 -6.37 -6.20 -0.65
#